data_AF-H1LZD5-F1
#
_entry.id   AF-H1LZD5-F1
#
_cell.length_a   1.000
_cell.length_b   1.000
_cell.length_c   1.000
_cell.angle_alpha   90.00
_cell.angle_beta   90.00
_cell.angle_gamma   90.00
#
_symmetry.space_group_name_H-M   'P 1'
#
loop_
_entity.id
_entity.type
_entity.pdbx_description
1 polymer ?
#
loop_
_entity_poly.entity_id
_entity_poly.type
_entity_poly.pdbx_seq_one_letter_code
_entity_poly.pdbx_strand_id
1 'polypeptide(L)'
;ETFREPIQSEPPQESIIPEHKRRKAKKGSKFNDIPVEVVEYKLDDSEQVCDNCHSPLTVIKKEIRKELVVVPAEVKVIEHVT
;
A
#
# COMPACT_ATOMS: atom_id res chain seq x y z
N GLU A 1 40.11 -58.14 15.33
CA GLU A 1 38.87 -57.57 14.78
C GLU A 1 38.14 -56.84 15.90
N THR A 2 38.03 -55.52 15.82
CA THR A 2 37.39 -54.70 16.87
C THR A 2 35.88 -54.69 16.64
N PHE A 3 35.15 -55.35 17.53
CA PHE A 3 33.69 -55.34 17.60
C PHE A 3 33.18 -53.90 17.76
N ARG A 4 32.36 -53.43 16.83
CA ARG A 4 31.70 -52.11 16.87
C ARG A 4 30.31 -52.30 17.49
N GLU A 5 30.08 -51.71 18.65
CA GLU A 5 28.76 -51.69 19.27
C GLU A 5 27.78 -50.85 18.43
N PRO A 6 26.49 -51.26 18.35
CA PRO A 6 25.52 -50.58 17.51
C PRO A 6 25.12 -49.25 18.15
N ILE A 7 25.08 -48.20 17.32
CA ILE A 7 24.64 -46.86 17.70
C ILE A 7 23.14 -46.94 18.03
N GLN A 8 22.76 -46.72 19.29
CA GLN A 8 21.36 -46.61 19.66
C GLN A 8 20.76 -45.35 19.01
N SER A 9 19.79 -45.53 18.12
CA SER A 9 19.07 -44.42 17.48
C SER A 9 18.14 -43.75 18.49
N GLU A 10 18.34 -42.46 18.70
CA GLU A 10 17.50 -41.62 19.56
C GLU A 10 16.05 -41.58 19.03
N PRO A 11 15.02 -41.61 19.91
CA PRO A 11 13.64 -41.62 19.46
C PRO A 11 13.28 -40.32 18.71
N PRO A 12 12.42 -40.39 17.68
CA PRO A 12 12.02 -39.21 16.93
C PRO A 12 11.27 -38.25 17.86
N GLN A 13 11.86 -37.07 18.07
CA GLN A 13 11.22 -36.00 18.82
C GLN A 13 10.10 -35.39 17.96
N GLU A 14 8.86 -35.54 18.40
CA GLU A 14 7.72 -34.90 17.74
C GLU A 14 7.77 -33.39 17.94
N SER A 15 8.10 -32.66 16.88
CA SER A 15 8.08 -31.19 16.88
C SER A 15 6.63 -30.71 16.76
N ILE A 16 6.02 -30.29 17.87
CA ILE A 16 4.69 -29.67 17.88
C ILE A 16 4.82 -28.26 17.29
N ILE A 17 4.38 -28.08 16.04
CA ILE A 17 4.35 -26.76 15.39
C ILE A 17 3.06 -26.05 15.82
N PRO A 18 3.12 -24.89 16.49
CA PRO A 18 1.93 -24.18 16.91
C PRO A 18 1.17 -23.61 15.69
N GLU A 19 -0.15 -23.72 15.71
CA GLU A 19 -1.00 -23.07 14.72
C GLU A 19 -0.88 -21.54 14.81
N HIS A 20 -0.66 -20.88 13.67
CA HIS A 20 -0.63 -19.42 13.59
C HIS A 20 -1.91 -18.88 12.95
N LYS A 21 -2.49 -17.84 13.56
CA LYS A 21 -3.58 -17.07 12.94
C LYS A 21 -3.04 -15.90 12.15
N ARG A 22 -3.42 -15.80 10.88
CA ARG A 22 -3.06 -14.68 10.01
C ARG A 22 -3.63 -13.38 10.58
N ARG A 23 -2.76 -12.41 10.87
CA ARG A 23 -3.19 -11.07 11.32
C ARG A 23 -3.89 -10.35 10.17
N LYS A 24 -5.05 -9.74 10.45
CA LYS A 24 -5.73 -8.86 9.49
C LYS A 24 -4.88 -7.61 9.27
N ALA A 25 -4.50 -7.35 8.03
CA ALA A 25 -3.76 -6.15 7.68
C ALA A 25 -4.67 -4.91 7.78
N LYS A 26 -4.20 -3.84 8.43
CA LYS A 26 -4.87 -2.54 8.44
C LYS A 26 -4.52 -1.80 7.15
N LYS A 27 -5.47 -1.67 6.23
CA LYS A 27 -5.34 -0.91 4.97
C LYS A 27 -5.03 0.56 5.31
N GLY A 28 -4.01 1.15 4.67
CA GLY A 28 -3.67 2.57 4.80
C GLY A 28 -2.69 2.96 5.92
N SER A 29 -2.52 2.14 6.97
CA SER A 29 -1.64 2.48 8.11
C SER A 29 -0.15 2.67 7.77
N LYS A 30 0.28 2.22 6.59
CA LYS A 30 1.69 2.21 6.16
C LYS A 30 2.13 3.44 5.38
N PHE A 31 1.19 4.33 5.00
CA PHE A 31 1.47 5.48 4.14
C PHE A 31 1.43 6.82 4.88
N ASN A 32 1.16 6.82 6.19
CA ASN A 32 1.08 8.04 6.99
C ASN A 32 2.45 8.69 7.24
N ASP A 33 3.52 7.89 7.24
CA ASP A 33 4.88 8.35 7.55
C ASP A 33 5.65 8.80 6.29
N ILE A 34 5.01 8.75 5.13
CA ILE A 34 5.62 9.02 3.82
C ILE A 34 5.22 10.44 3.37
N PRO A 35 6.15 11.23 2.79
CA PRO A 35 5.81 12.54 2.25
C PRO A 35 4.75 12.43 1.14
N VAL A 36 3.77 13.33 1.20
CA VAL A 36 2.64 13.38 0.27
C VAL A 36 2.76 14.63 -0.62
N GLU A 37 2.73 14.44 -1.93
CA GLU A 37 2.68 15.49 -2.95
C GLU A 37 1.28 15.51 -3.58
N VAL A 38 0.63 16.68 -3.59
CA VAL A 38 -0.75 16.83 -4.11
C VAL A 38 -0.72 17.44 -5.50
N VAL A 39 -1.36 16.77 -6.46
CA VAL A 39 -1.52 17.25 -7.83
C VAL A 39 -3.00 17.50 -8.11
N GLU A 40 -3.36 18.77 -8.30
CA GLU A 40 -4.73 19.19 -8.58
C GLU A 40 -4.95 19.38 -10.09
N TYR A 41 -5.95 18.71 -10.65
CA TYR A 41 -6.38 18.88 -12.03
C TYR A 41 -7.65 19.73 -12.06
N LYS A 42 -7.48 21.04 -12.27
CA LYS A 42 -8.61 21.97 -12.42
C LYS A 42 -8.80 22.30 -13.90
N LEU A 43 -10.05 22.52 -14.28
CA LEU A 43 -10.36 23.17 -15.55
C LEU A 43 -9.80 24.59 -15.54
N ASP A 44 -9.27 25.05 -16.67
CA ASP A 44 -8.80 26.42 -16.82
C ASP A 44 -9.97 27.41 -16.72
N ASP A 45 -9.68 28.67 -16.36
CA ASP A 45 -10.71 29.70 -16.11
C ASP A 45 -11.64 29.92 -17.32
N SER A 46 -11.13 29.71 -18.54
CA SER A 46 -11.92 29.79 -19.78
C SER A 46 -12.93 28.65 -19.94
N GLU A 47 -12.64 27.48 -19.39
CA GLU A 47 -13.47 26.26 -19.48
C GLU A 47 -14.42 26.11 -18.28
N GLN A 48 -14.22 26.90 -17.23
CA GLN A 48 -15.10 26.94 -16.05
C GLN A 48 -16.42 27.70 -16.29
N VAL A 49 -16.75 28.01 -17.55
CA VAL A 49 -17.98 28.69 -17.94
C VAL A 49 -18.81 27.77 -18.82
N CYS A 50 -20.09 27.62 -18.51
CA CYS A 50 -20.98 26.79 -19.33
C CYS A 50 -21.25 27.43 -20.70
N ASP A 51 -21.00 26.71 -21.79
CA ASP A 51 -21.23 27.19 -23.17
C ASP A 51 -22.69 27.57 -23.46
N ASN A 52 -23.66 27.06 -22.71
CA ASN A 52 -25.09 27.27 -22.97
C ASN A 52 -25.69 28.42 -22.14
N CYS A 53 -25.36 28.50 -20.85
CA CYS A 53 -25.95 29.49 -19.94
C CYS A 53 -24.94 30.51 -19.38
N HIS A 54 -23.65 30.41 -19.75
CA HIS A 54 -22.57 31.31 -19.36
C HIS A 54 -22.41 31.49 -17.84
N SER A 55 -22.97 30.58 -17.04
CA SER A 55 -22.79 30.56 -15.60
C SER A 55 -21.48 29.84 -15.24
N PRO A 56 -20.86 30.19 -14.10
CA PRO A 56 -19.69 29.47 -13.60
C PRO A 56 -20.05 28.00 -13.29
N LEU A 57 -19.18 27.08 -13.67
CA LEU A 57 -19.30 25.66 -13.39
C LEU A 57 -18.97 25.39 -11.92
N THR A 58 -19.78 24.54 -11.28
CA THR A 58 -19.57 24.11 -9.90
C THR A 58 -18.90 22.75 -9.88
N VAL A 59 -17.87 22.58 -9.04
CA VAL A 59 -17.22 21.27 -8.84
C VAL A 59 -18.15 20.35 -8.04
N ILE A 60 -18.66 19.31 -8.68
CA ILE A 60 -19.65 18.39 -8.08
C ILE A 60 -18.97 17.24 -7.34
N LYS A 61 -17.91 16.65 -7.91
CA LYS A 61 -17.23 15.48 -7.36
C LYS A 61 -15.73 15.73 -7.37
N LYS A 62 -15.07 15.34 -6.27
CA LYS A 62 -13.61 15.27 -6.19
C LYS A 62 -13.22 13.81 -6.05
N GLU A 63 -12.43 13.30 -6.99
CA GLU A 63 -11.84 11.96 -6.89
C GLU A 63 -10.40 12.08 -6.40
N ILE A 64 -10.07 11.38 -5.31
CA ILE A 64 -8.72 11.35 -4.73
C ILE A 64 -8.13 9.97 -5.01
N ARG A 65 -7.07 9.92 -5.82
CA ARG A 65 -6.30 8.70 -6.10
C ARG A 65 -4.91 8.85 -5.52
N LYS A 66 -4.49 7.86 -4.72
CA LYS A 66 -3.16 7.85 -4.10
C LYS A 66 -2.27 6.85 -4.82
N GLU A 67 -1.16 7.32 -5.36
CA GLU A 67 -0.13 6.51 -6.01
C GLU A 67 1.16 6.56 -5.20
N LEU A 68 1.88 5.44 -5.14
CA LEU A 68 3.14 5.35 -4.43
C LEU A 68 4.28 5.37 -5.45
N VAL A 69 5.08 6.43 -5.42
CA VAL A 69 6.27 6.58 -6.25
C VAL A 69 7.49 6.17 -5.44
N VAL A 70 8.21 5.18 -5.95
CA VAL A 70 9.45 4.69 -5.35
C VAL A 70 10.61 5.22 -6.17
N VAL A 71 11.39 6.12 -5.57
CA VAL A 71 12.69 6.55 -6.07
C VAL A 71 13.75 5.81 -5.24
N PRO A 72 14.88 5.41 -5.80
CA PRO A 72 15.95 4.84 -4.98
C PRO A 72 16.31 5.78 -3.81
N ALA A 73 16.25 5.26 -2.58
CA ALA A 73 16.41 5.97 -1.31
C ALA A 73 15.24 6.88 -0.84
N GLU A 74 14.22 7.13 -1.65
CA GLU A 74 13.07 7.97 -1.28
C GLU A 74 11.73 7.36 -1.70
N VAL A 75 10.74 7.39 -0.82
CA VAL A 75 9.37 6.98 -1.16
C VAL A 75 8.47 8.19 -1.00
N LYS A 76 7.59 8.41 -1.97
CA LYS A 76 6.64 9.51 -1.98
C LYS A 76 5.26 9.00 -2.35
N VAL A 77 4.22 9.65 -1.82
CA VAL A 77 2.83 9.40 -2.21
C VAL A 77 2.36 10.57 -3.05
N ILE A 78 1.87 10.32 -4.26
CA ILE A 78 1.24 11.34 -5.08
C ILE A 78 -0.27 11.21 -4.93
N GLU A 79 -0.92 12.29 -4.50
CA GLU A 79 -2.37 12.39 -4.43
C GLU A 79 -2.88 13.16 -5.65
N HIS A 80 -3.49 12.45 -6.59
CA HIS A 80 -4.19 13.04 -7.72
C HIS A 80 -5.59 13.44 -7.27
N VAL A 81 -5.87 14.74 -7.33
CA VAL A 81 -7.17 15.34 -7.04
C VAL A 81 -7.73 15.87 -8.35
N THR A 82 -8.72 15.16 -8.90
CA THR A 82 -9.52 15.58 -10.06
C THR A 82 -10.88 16.07 -9.59
#